data_AF-A0A1C6IVR2-F1
#
_entry.id   AF-A0A1C6IVR2-F1
#
_cell.length_a   1.000
_cell.length_b   1.000
_cell.length_c   1.000
_cell.angle_alpha   90.00
_cell.angle_beta   90.00
_cell.angle_gamma   90.00
#
_symmetry.space_group_name_H-M   'P 1'
#
loop_
_entity.id
_entity.type
_entity.pdbx_description
1 polymer ?
#
loop_
_entity_poly.entity_id
_entity_poly.type
_entity_poly.pdbx_seq_one_letter_code
_entity_poly.pdbx_strand_id
1 'polypeptide(L)'
;MATKFGNIAKRYYAAQGRDIDIIQLNGSIELAPILGLSDVIVDIVETGTTLRENDLKVLTEFMPISARFIANRASYQFKHQEIEALLGRLKEVTEA
;
A
#
# COMPACT_ATOMS: atom_id res chain seq x y z
N MET A 1 -3.19 -16.22 2.66
CA MET A 1 -2.92 -15.05 1.78
C MET A 1 -1.62 -14.39 2.20
N ALA A 2 -0.77 -13.98 1.26
CA ALA A 2 0.53 -13.37 1.56
C ALA A 2 0.57 -11.86 1.27
N THR A 3 1.23 -11.08 2.12
CA THR A 3 1.33 -9.62 1.95
C THR A 3 2.44 -9.01 2.82
N LYS A 4 2.93 -7.82 2.42
CA LYS A 4 3.66 -6.91 3.32
C LYS A 4 2.73 -6.02 4.17
N PHE A 5 1.44 -5.97 3.85
CA PHE A 5 0.45 -5.06 4.44
C PHE A 5 -0.59 -5.76 5.31
N GLY A 6 -0.15 -6.56 6.29
CA GLY A 6 -1.04 -7.39 7.11
C GLY A 6 -2.23 -6.63 7.72
N ASN A 7 -2.01 -5.44 8.27
CA ASN A 7 -3.09 -4.62 8.84
C ASN A 7 -4.13 -4.15 7.80
N ILE A 8 -3.68 -3.81 6.59
CA ILE A 8 -4.57 -3.37 5.50
C ILE A 8 -5.42 -4.56 5.04
N ALA A 9 -4.77 -5.69 4.78
CA ALA A 9 -5.44 -6.89 4.31
C ALA A 9 -6.42 -7.43 5.37
N LYS A 10 -6.01 -7.50 6.65
CA LYS A 10 -6.89 -7.90 7.75
C LYS A 10 -8.16 -7.05 7.82
N ARG A 11 -8.02 -5.72 7.72
CA ARG A 11 -9.17 -4.80 7.73
C ARG A 11 -10.07 -4.99 6.51
N TYR A 12 -9.50 -5.18 5.32
CA TYR A 12 -10.26 -5.42 4.09
C TYR A 12 -11.11 -6.70 4.17
N TYR A 13 -10.52 -7.81 4.60
CA TYR A 13 -11.24 -9.09 4.71
C TYR A 13 -12.22 -9.11 5.89
N ALA A 14 -11.87 -8.51 7.03
CA ALA A 14 -12.80 -8.39 8.16
C ALA A 14 -14.07 -7.60 7.80
N ALA A 15 -13.95 -6.54 6.99
CA ALA A 15 -15.11 -5.79 6.49
C ALA A 15 -16.04 -6.62 5.59
N GLN A 16 -15.56 -7.75 5.05
CA GLN A 16 -16.34 -8.70 4.27
C GLN A 16 -16.84 -9.90 5.09
N GLY A 17 -16.59 -9.93 6.41
CA GLY A 17 -16.90 -11.08 7.25
C GLY A 17 -16.06 -12.31 6.93
N ARG A 18 -14.88 -12.14 6.33
CA ARG A 18 -13.97 -13.22 5.96
C ARG A 18 -12.81 -13.30 6.94
N ASP A 19 -12.66 -14.46 7.57
CA ASP A 19 -11.44 -14.78 8.32
C ASP A 19 -10.34 -15.20 7.34
N ILE A 20 -9.10 -14.81 7.61
CA ILE A 20 -7.99 -15.04 6.69
C ILE A 20 -6.66 -15.27 7.42
N ASP A 21 -5.98 -16.34 7.03
CA ASP A 21 -4.61 -16.60 7.45
C ASP A 21 -3.65 -15.72 6.67
N ILE A 22 -2.95 -14.84 7.39
CA ILE A 22 -2.02 -13.87 6.84
C ILE A 22 -0.59 -14.38 6.99
N ILE A 23 0.10 -14.55 5.86
CA ILE A 23 1.53 -14.80 5.80
C ILE A 23 2.23 -13.47 5.55
N GLN A 24 2.87 -12.94 6.59
CA GLN A 24 3.62 -11.69 6.49
C GLN A 24 4.94 -11.94 5.74
N LEU A 25 5.15 -11.22 4.64
CA LEU A 25 6.37 -11.27 3.84
C LEU A 25 7.02 -9.89 3.74
N ASN A 26 8.35 -9.87 3.58
CA ASN A 26 9.13 -8.64 3.51
C ASN A 26 9.54 -8.27 2.08
N GLY A 27 9.32 -9.15 1.10
CA GLY A 27 9.65 -8.95 -0.31
C GLY A 27 9.24 -10.15 -1.15
N SER A 28 9.32 -10.01 -2.48
CA SER A 28 8.99 -11.06 -3.47
C SER A 28 7.65 -11.73 -3.19
N ILE A 29 6.61 -10.90 -3.05
CA ILE A 29 5.27 -11.36 -2.64
C ILE A 29 4.68 -12.29 -3.72
N GLU A 30 5.04 -12.06 -4.98
CA GLU A 30 4.64 -12.81 -6.17
C GLU A 30 5.09 -14.27 -6.14
N LEU A 31 6.13 -14.60 -5.36
CA LEU A 31 6.60 -15.98 -5.21
C LEU A 31 5.67 -16.83 -4.32
N ALA A 32 4.88 -16.21 -3.44
CA ALA A 32 4.07 -16.96 -2.48
C ALA A 32 3.01 -17.86 -3.17
N PRO A 33 2.27 -17.41 -4.21
CA PRO A 33 1.43 -18.29 -5.00
C PRO A 33 2.21 -19.34 -5.79
N ILE A 34 3.33 -18.96 -6.41
CA ILE A 34 4.15 -19.85 -7.24
C ILE A 34 4.68 -21.05 -6.43
N LEU A 35 5.07 -20.80 -5.18
CA LEU A 35 5.57 -21.81 -4.25
C LEU A 35 4.46 -22.54 -3.46
N GLY A 36 3.18 -22.23 -3.72
CA GLY A 36 2.04 -22.83 -3.03
C GLY A 36 1.90 -22.41 -1.56
N LEU A 37 2.53 -21.31 -1.15
CA LEU A 37 2.43 -20.78 0.22
C LEU A 37 1.13 -20.02 0.45
N SER A 38 0.51 -19.47 -0.60
CA SER A 38 -0.75 -18.74 -0.49
C SER A 38 -1.57 -18.77 -1.76
N ASP A 39 -2.90 -18.83 -1.66
CA ASP A 39 -3.78 -18.80 -2.84
C ASP A 39 -3.82 -17.44 -3.53
N VAL A 40 -3.68 -16.36 -2.75
CA VAL A 40 -3.77 -14.98 -3.21
C VAL A 40 -2.78 -14.09 -2.44
N ILE A 41 -2.44 -12.96 -3.07
CA ILE A 41 -1.60 -11.92 -2.49
C ILE A 41 -2.36 -10.60 -2.38
N VAL A 42 -1.92 -9.75 -1.46
CA VAL A 42 -2.30 -8.34 -1.39
C VAL A 42 -1.04 -7.51 -1.54
N ASP A 43 -0.92 -6.76 -2.63
CA ASP A 43 0.19 -5.85 -2.87
C ASP A 43 -0.26 -4.59 -3.63
N ILE A 44 0.61 -3.58 -3.65
CA ILE A 44 0.49 -2.40 -4.50
C ILE A 44 0.86 -2.80 -5.93
N VAL A 45 0.04 -2.36 -6.88
CA VAL A 45 0.25 -2.58 -8.30
C VAL A 45 0.15 -1.25 -9.03
N GLU A 46 0.92 -1.10 -10.11
CA GLU A 46 0.86 0.07 -10.99
C GLU A 46 0.31 -0.33 -12.37
N THR A 47 1.15 -0.72 -13.32
CA THR A 47 0.75 -1.13 -14.68
C THR A 47 0.33 -2.61 -14.78
N GLY A 48 0.53 -3.37 -13.70
CA GLY A 48 0.29 -4.82 -13.63
C GLY A 48 1.29 -5.66 -14.42
N THR A 49 2.35 -5.08 -15.03
CA THR A 49 3.35 -5.82 -15.81
C THR A 49 4.04 -6.90 -14.98
N THR A 50 4.53 -6.56 -13.78
CA THR A 50 5.20 -7.49 -12.87
C THR A 50 4.31 -8.68 -12.48
N LEU A 51 3.00 -8.45 -12.32
CA LEU A 51 2.07 -9.55 -12.04
C LEU A 51 1.96 -10.50 -13.23
N ARG A 52 1.83 -9.97 -14.45
CA ARG A 52 1.72 -10.80 -15.68
C ARG A 52 2.97 -11.63 -15.92
N GLU A 53 4.15 -11.07 -15.64
CA GLU A 53 5.43 -11.80 -15.73
C GLU A 53 5.53 -12.98 -14.76
N ASN A 54 4.72 -12.98 -13.70
CA ASN A 54 4.64 -14.04 -12.69
C ASN A 54 3.34 -14.86 -12.79
N ASP A 55 2.66 -14.82 -13.95
CA ASP A 55 1.38 -15.51 -14.19
C ASP A 55 0.25 -15.12 -13.20
N LEU A 56 0.33 -13.91 -12.65
CA LEU A 56 -0.67 -13.35 -11.75
C LEU A 56 -1.58 -12.36 -12.50
N LYS A 57 -2.81 -12.23 -12.00
CA LYS A 57 -3.79 -11.25 -12.46
C LYS A 57 -4.40 -10.48 -11.29
N VAL A 58 -4.75 -9.23 -11.54
CA VAL A 58 -5.49 -8.42 -10.56
C VAL A 58 -6.90 -8.99 -10.42
N LEU A 59 -7.26 -9.41 -9.20
CA LEU A 59 -8.60 -9.90 -8.89
C LEU A 59 -9.54 -8.77 -8.48
N THR A 60 -9.04 -7.83 -7.69
CA THR A 60 -9.82 -6.69 -7.18
C THR A 60 -8.89 -5.57 -6.77
N GLU A 61 -9.20 -4.36 -7.22
CA GLU A 61 -8.63 -3.12 -6.69
C GLU A 61 -9.58 -2.60 -5.61
N PHE A 62 -9.08 -2.40 -4.38
CA PHE A 62 -9.93 -2.03 -3.24
C PHE A 62 -9.43 -0.83 -2.45
N MET A 63 -8.25 -0.32 -2.76
CA MET A 63 -7.64 0.80 -2.04
C MET A 63 -6.84 1.67 -3.00
N PRO A 64 -7.39 2.79 -3.48
CA PRO A 64 -6.59 3.78 -4.19
C PRO A 64 -5.57 4.38 -3.22
N ILE A 65 -4.35 4.58 -3.70
CA ILE A 65 -3.25 5.15 -2.92
C ILE A 65 -2.71 6.40 -3.60
N SER A 66 -2.13 7.28 -2.80
CA SER A 66 -1.37 8.42 -3.29
C SER A 66 -0.25 8.73 -2.30
N ALA A 67 0.79 9.41 -2.78
CA ALA A 67 1.74 10.05 -1.88
C ALA A 67 1.01 11.09 -1.00
N ARG A 68 1.49 11.28 0.23
CA ARG A 68 0.96 12.25 1.20
C ARG A 68 2.13 13.00 1.84
N PHE A 69 1.99 14.31 1.99
CA PHE A 69 2.91 15.11 2.80
C PHE A 69 2.49 14.99 4.28
N ILE A 70 3.37 14.45 5.12
CA ILE A 70 3.10 14.17 6.53
C ILE A 70 4.15 14.87 7.38
N ALA A 71 3.69 15.56 8.43
CA ALA A 71 4.56 16.21 9.40
C ALA A 71 4.43 15.56 10.78
N ASN A 72 5.56 15.43 11.49
CA ASN A 72 5.55 15.09 12.91
C ASN A 72 4.84 16.21 13.70
N ARG A 73 3.97 15.86 14.65
CA ARG A 73 3.17 16.84 15.41
C ARG A 73 4.00 17.88 16.15
N ALA A 74 5.08 17.46 16.84
CA ALA A 74 5.93 18.38 17.57
C ALA A 74 6.73 19.27 16.61
N SER A 75 7.29 18.70 15.55
CA SER A 75 7.97 19.49 14.52
C SER A 75 7.03 20.48 13.84
N TYR A 76 5.78 20.11 13.59
CA TYR A 76 4.76 21.00 13.03
C TYR A 76 4.45 22.18 13.96
N GLN A 77 4.41 21.95 15.27
CA GLN A 77 4.18 23.01 16.24
C GLN A 77 5.37 23.99 16.32
N PHE A 78 6.61 23.49 16.33
CA PHE A 78 7.80 24.33 16.53
C PHE A 78 8.42 24.87 15.24
N LYS A 79 8.16 24.25 14.09
CA LYS A 79 8.67 24.61 12.75
C LYS A 79 7.52 24.88 11.78
N HIS A 80 6.45 25.47 12.30
CA HIS A 80 5.20 25.64 11.56
C HIS A 80 5.42 26.42 10.25
N GLN A 81 6.15 27.53 10.31
CA GLN A 81 6.39 28.40 9.16
C GLN A 81 7.14 27.68 8.03
N GLU A 82 8.19 26.92 8.36
CA GLU A 82 8.99 26.19 7.38
C GLU A 82 8.21 25.04 6.75
N ILE A 83 7.40 24.34 7.55
CA ILE A 83 6.57 23.24 7.06
C ILE A 83 5.44 23.75 6.16
N GLU A 84 4.77 24.85 6.52
CA GLU A 84 3.75 25.49 5.69
C GLU A 84 4.35 26.06 4.40
N ALA A 85 5.54 26.65 4.46
CA ALA A 85 6.25 27.12 3.27
C ALA A 85 6.56 25.97 2.30
N LEU A 86 7.03 24.82 2.82
CA LEU A 86 7.26 23.63 2.00
C LEU A 86 5.94 23.07 1.44
N LEU A 87 4.88 23.03 2.24
CA LEU A 87 3.56 22.61 1.80
C LEU A 87 3.05 23.49 0.66
N GLY A 88 3.18 24.82 0.77
CA GLY A 88 2.81 25.77 -0.29
C GLY A 88 3.54 25.46 -1.60
N ARG A 89 4.86 25.30 -1.55
CA ARG A 89 5.68 24.93 -2.72
C ARG A 89 5.31 23.57 -3.32
N LEU A 90 4.93 22.60 -2.49
CA LEU A 90 4.47 21.30 -2.99
C LEU A 90 3.13 21.42 -3.70
N LYS A 91 2.18 22.20 -3.15
CA LYS A 91 0.88 22.42 -3.78
C LYS A 91 1.00 23.05 -5.17
N GLU A 92 1.88 24.03 -5.33
CA GLU A 92 2.12 24.69 -6.62
C GLU A 92 2.50 23.71 -7.74
N VAL A 93 3.21 22.61 -7.42
CA VAL A 93 3.66 21.62 -8.41
C VAL A 93 2.75 20.39 -8.50
N THR A 94 1.86 20.15 -7.54
CA THR A 94 0.98 18.96 -7.51
C THR A 94 -0.49 19.27 -7.78
N GLU A 95 -0.94 20.52 -7.65
CA GLU A 95 -2.33 20.95 -7.90
C GLU A 95 -2.56 21.54 -9.31
N ALA A 96 -1.62 21.33 -10.26
CA ALA A 96 -1.79 21.64 -11.68
C ALA A 96 -2.40 20.45 -12.45
#